data_AF-A0A8T3LI27-F1
#
_entry.id   AF-A0A8T3LI27-F1
#
_cell.length_a   1.000
_cell.length_b   1.000
_cell.length_c   1.000
_cell.angle_alpha   90.00
_cell.angle_beta   90.00
_cell.angle_gamma   90.00
#
_symmetry.space_group_name_H-M   'P 1'
#
loop_
_entity.id
_entity.type
_entity.pdbx_description
1 polymer ?
#
loop_
_entity_poly.entity_id
_entity_poly.type
_entity_poly.pdbx_seq_one_letter_code
_entity_poly.pdbx_strand_id
1 'polypeptide(L)'
;SVNGYSTGLYATWYADDESRNGAYLDSWAQYSWFDNTVKGDDLQSESYKSKGFTASLEAGYKHKLAEFNGSQGTRNEWYVQPQAQVTWM
;
A
#
# COMPACT_ATOMS: atom_id res chain seq x y z
N SER A 1 8.17 11.95 -22.48
CA SER A 1 8.58 10.89 -21.54
C SER A 1 8.50 11.44 -20.12
N VAL A 2 8.28 10.58 -19.13
CA VAL A 2 8.31 10.95 -17.71
C VAL A 2 9.34 10.05 -17.03
N ASN A 3 10.40 10.64 -16.50
CA ASN A 3 11.40 9.95 -15.70
C ASN A 3 11.23 10.41 -14.26
N GLY A 4 11.18 9.50 -13.30
CA GLY A 4 10.99 9.88 -11.92
C GLY A 4 11.69 8.95 -10.95
N TYR A 5 12.00 9.51 -9.79
CA TYR A 5 12.59 8.83 -8.65
C TYR A 5 11.74 9.16 -7.42
N SER A 6 11.54 8.18 -6.55
CA SER A 6 10.88 8.40 -5.27
C SER A 6 11.73 7.85 -4.14
N THR A 7 11.57 8.46 -2.97
CA THR A 7 12.13 7.96 -1.71
C THR A 7 11.07 8.06 -0.64
N GLY A 8 11.03 7.09 0.25
CA GLY A 8 9.96 7.02 1.23
C GLY A 8 10.25 6.05 2.36
N LEU A 9 9.33 6.05 3.31
CA LEU A 9 9.34 5.19 4.48
C LEU A 9 7.96 4.53 4.60
N TYR A 10 7.96 3.34 5.19
CA TYR A 10 6.74 2.61 5.51
C TYR A 10 6.84 2.08 6.94
N ALA A 11 5.68 1.93 7.57
CA ALA A 11 5.55 1.40 8.90
C ALA A 11 4.25 0.61 9.00
N THR A 12 4.35 -0.61 9.53
CA THR A 12 3.22 -1.50 9.80
C THR A 12 3.17 -1.80 11.29
N TRP A 13 1.98 -1.71 11.87
CA TRP A 13 1.71 -2.03 13.27
C TRP A 13 0.59 -3.07 13.36
N TYR A 14 0.79 -4.07 14.22
CA TYR A 14 -0.19 -5.10 14.52
C TYR A 14 -0.57 -5.03 16.01
N ALA A 15 -1.87 -5.11 16.30
CA ALA A 15 -2.36 -5.14 17.68
C ALA A 15 -2.02 -6.46 18.40
N ASP A 16 -1.95 -7.56 17.65
CA ASP A 16 -1.49 -8.88 18.10
C ASP A 16 -0.34 -9.29 17.17
N ASP A 17 0.88 -9.31 17.69
CA ASP A 17 2.06 -9.63 16.89
C ASP A 17 2.27 -11.15 16.71
N GLU A 18 1.75 -11.96 17.64
CA GLU A 18 2.01 -13.40 17.72
C GLU A 18 1.11 -14.19 16.77
N SER A 19 -0.18 -13.85 16.73
CA SER A 19 -1.16 -14.49 15.85
C SER A 19 -1.50 -13.64 14.61
N ARG A 20 -1.13 -12.35 14.62
CA ARG A 20 -1.53 -11.34 13.60
C ARG A 20 -3.04 -11.28 13.38
N ASN A 21 -3.82 -11.75 14.35
CA ASN A 21 -5.27 -11.63 14.34
C ASN A 21 -5.67 -10.40 15.13
N GLY A 22 -6.59 -9.61 14.60
CA GLY A 22 -7.01 -8.35 15.19
C GLY A 22 -6.67 -7.17 14.30
N ALA A 23 -6.60 -6.00 14.91
CA ALA A 23 -6.38 -4.75 14.18
C ALA A 23 -4.94 -4.67 13.65
N TYR A 24 -4.80 -4.15 12.43
CA TYR A 24 -3.52 -3.69 11.91
C TYR A 24 -3.67 -2.28 11.35
N LEU A 25 -2.55 -1.57 11.34
CA LEU A 25 -2.41 -0.26 10.74
C LEU A 25 -1.14 -0.28 9.89
N ASP A 26 -1.27 -0.03 8.60
CA ASP A 26 -0.18 0.15 7.67
C ASP A 26 -0.15 1.61 7.19
N SER A 27 1.05 2.15 7.03
CA SER A 27 1.21 3.50 6.54
C SER A 27 2.50 3.62 5.75
N TRP A 28 2.46 4.41 4.69
CA TRP A 28 3.64 4.76 3.93
C TRP A 28 3.58 6.20 3.48
N ALA A 29 4.74 6.82 3.34
CA ALA A 29 4.88 8.16 2.83
C ALA A 29 6.12 8.24 1.95
N GLN A 30 5.98 8.87 0.79
CA GLN A 30 7.06 9.02 -0.16
C GLN A 30 7.06 10.43 -0.77
N TYR A 31 8.26 10.89 -1.08
CA TYR A 31 8.48 12.08 -1.87
C TYR A 31 9.00 11.67 -3.24
N SER A 32 8.36 12.19 -4.28
CA SER A 32 8.64 11.80 -5.67
C SER A 32 9.05 13.02 -6.48
N TRP A 33 10.08 12.85 -7.31
CA TRP A 33 10.52 13.82 -8.31
C TRP A 33 10.29 13.24 -9.69
N PHE A 34 9.72 14.04 -10.58
CA PHE A 34 9.42 13.67 -11.95
C PHE A 34 9.95 14.74 -12.91
N ASP A 35 10.82 14.33 -13.82
CA ASP A 35 11.20 15.10 -15.00
C ASP A 35 10.26 14.71 -16.14
N ASN A 36 9.36 15.63 -16.49
CA ASN A 36 8.37 15.43 -17.54
C ASN A 36 8.82 16.19 -18.79
N THR A 37 8.97 15.47 -19.90
CA THR A 37 9.22 16.06 -21.21
C THR A 37 8.00 15.82 -22.10
N VAL A 38 7.35 16.92 -22.49
CA VAL A 38 6.24 16.93 -23.45
C VAL A 38 6.79 17.36 -24.80
N LYS A 39 6.46 16.61 -25.84
CA LYS A 39 6.78 16.96 -27.23
C LYS A 39 5.50 16.81 -28.03
N GLY A 40 4.92 17.95 -28.44
CA GLY A 40 3.83 17.97 -29.41
C GLY A 40 4.38 17.86 -30.82
N ASP A 41 3.61 17.29 -31.74
CA ASP A 41 3.96 17.32 -33.17
C ASP A 41 4.04 18.79 -33.64
N ASP A 42 5.11 19.11 -34.36
CA ASP A 42 5.47 20.46 -34.85
C ASP A 42 5.73 21.55 -33.79
N LEU A 43 5.89 21.20 -32.49
CA LEU A 43 6.22 22.14 -31.42
C LEU A 43 7.56 21.86 -30.73
N GLN A 44 8.18 22.90 -30.17
CA GLN A 44 9.41 22.79 -29.38
C GLN A 44 9.15 21.95 -28.13
N SER A 45 10.10 21.11 -27.74
CA SER A 45 9.93 20.22 -26.59
C SER A 45 9.95 21.01 -25.28
N GLU A 46 8.90 20.87 -24.48
CA GLU A 46 8.76 21.50 -23.17
C GLU A 46 9.15 20.49 -22.07
N SER A 47 10.06 20.88 -21.18
CA SER A 47 10.49 20.03 -20.06
C SER A 47 10.20 20.73 -18.74
N TYR A 48 9.41 20.08 -17.87
CA TYR A 48 9.06 20.60 -16.55
C TYR A 48 9.37 19.58 -15.44
N LYS A 49 9.76 20.11 -14.29
CA LYS A 49 10.06 19.32 -13.10
C LYS A 49 8.85 19.36 -12.16
N SER A 50 8.29 18.20 -11.87
CA SER A 50 7.25 18.03 -10.87
C SER A 50 7.81 17.33 -9.65
N LYS A 51 7.34 17.75 -8.48
CA LYS A 51 7.66 17.08 -7.22
C LYS A 51 6.39 16.96 -6.41
N GLY A 52 6.20 15.82 -5.76
CA GLY A 52 4.95 15.50 -5.06
C GLY A 52 5.21 14.69 -3.81
N PHE A 53 4.39 14.96 -2.78
CA PHE A 53 4.35 14.16 -1.57
C PHE A 53 3.13 13.26 -1.63
N THR A 54 3.35 11.96 -1.53
CA THR A 54 2.30 10.94 -1.54
C THR A 54 2.36 10.20 -0.22
N ALA A 55 1.21 9.96 0.38
CA ALA A 55 1.11 9.21 1.62
C ALA A 55 -0.14 8.35 1.62
N SER A 56 -0.10 7.23 2.32
CA SER A 56 -1.25 6.37 2.51
C SER A 56 -1.31 5.84 3.92
N LEU A 57 -2.54 5.59 4.35
CA LEU A 57 -2.85 4.98 5.62
C LEU A 57 -3.93 3.93 5.38
N GLU A 58 -3.64 2.70 5.77
CA GLU A 58 -4.52 1.54 5.68
C GLU A 58 -4.74 0.96 7.06
N ALA A 59 -5.99 0.67 7.40
CA ALA A 59 -6.34 -0.04 8.61
C ALA A 59 -7.25 -1.21 8.28
N GLY A 60 -7.08 -2.31 8.99
CA GLY A 60 -7.97 -3.44 8.87
C GLY A 60 -8.02 -4.27 10.13
N TYR A 61 -8.90 -5.26 10.13
CA TYR A 61 -9.09 -6.15 11.26
C TYR A 61 -9.20 -7.59 10.80
N LYS A 62 -8.21 -8.43 11.12
CA LYS A 62 -8.21 -9.84 10.75
C LYS A 62 -8.94 -10.66 11.82
N HIS A 63 -10.03 -11.30 11.47
CA HIS A 63 -10.79 -12.14 12.38
C HIS A 63 -10.81 -13.59 11.91
N LYS A 64 -10.51 -14.53 12.82
CA LYS A 64 -10.61 -15.96 12.56
C LYS A 64 -12.06 -16.39 12.73
N LEU A 65 -12.67 -16.88 11.65
CA LEU A 65 -14.07 -17.30 11.63
C LEU A 65 -14.27 -18.75 12.06
N ALA A 66 -13.38 -19.65 11.63
CA ALA A 66 -13.52 -21.05 11.93
C ALA A 66 -12.17 -21.78 11.91
N GLU A 67 -12.08 -22.83 12.70
CA GLU A 67 -11.03 -23.84 12.62
C GLU A 67 -11.69 -25.21 12.62
N PHE A 68 -11.38 -26.05 11.64
CA PHE A 68 -11.89 -27.42 11.58
C PHE A 68 -10.84 -28.39 11.04
N ASN A 69 -10.83 -29.58 11.64
CA ASN A 69 -9.95 -30.67 11.22
C ASN A 69 -10.68 -31.52 10.18
N GLY A 70 -10.11 -31.61 8.99
CA GLY A 70 -10.59 -32.46 7.90
C GLY A 70 -10.41 -33.94 8.21
N SER A 71 -11.11 -34.79 7.46
CA SER A 71 -11.14 -36.25 7.64
C SER A 71 -9.78 -36.95 7.50
N GLN A 72 -8.74 -36.24 7.05
CA GLN A 72 -7.36 -36.74 6.92
C GLN A 72 -6.35 -36.02 7.85
N GLY A 73 -6.82 -35.37 8.92
CA GLY A 73 -5.96 -34.67 9.89
C GLY A 73 -5.47 -33.29 9.42
N THR A 74 -6.01 -32.75 8.33
CA THR A 74 -5.72 -31.41 7.85
C THR A 74 -6.46 -30.35 8.65
N ARG A 75 -5.73 -29.46 9.34
CA ARG A 75 -6.29 -28.31 10.05
C ARG A 75 -6.59 -27.19 9.04
N ASN A 76 -7.87 -26.86 8.87
CA ASN A 76 -8.32 -25.76 8.02
C ASN A 76 -8.71 -24.58 8.90
N GLU A 77 -8.25 -23.39 8.54
CA GLU A 77 -8.54 -22.16 9.25
C GLU A 77 -9.09 -21.12 8.28
N TRP A 78 -10.19 -20.47 8.66
CA TRP A 78 -10.87 -19.48 7.84
C TRP A 78 -10.77 -18.12 8.50
N TYR A 79 -10.44 -17.10 7.72
CA TYR A 79 -10.25 -15.73 8.19
C TYR A 79 -11.06 -14.77 7.32
N VAL A 80 -11.57 -13.69 7.93
CA VAL A 80 -12.11 -12.53 7.24
C VAL A 80 -11.34 -11.30 7.67
N GLN A 81 -11.09 -10.39 6.72
CA GLN A 81 -10.34 -9.17 6.99
C GLN A 81 -11.01 -7.98 6.30
N PRO A 82 -11.95 -7.28 6.95
CA PRO A 82 -12.31 -5.93 6.54
C PRO A 82 -11.09 -5.01 6.59
N GLN A 83 -10.92 -4.19 5.55
CA GLN A 83 -9.87 -3.20 5.45
C GLN A 83 -10.34 -1.92 4.75
N ALA A 84 -9.73 -0.79 5.10
CA ALA A 84 -9.96 0.51 4.51
C ALA A 84 -8.62 1.23 4.33
N GLN A 85 -8.42 1.84 3.16
CA GLN A 85 -7.20 2.57 2.81
C GLN A 85 -7.55 3.98 2.33
N VAL A 86 -6.77 4.96 2.76
CA VAL A 86 -6.85 6.36 2.31
C VAL A 86 -5.48 6.78 1.80
N THR A 87 -5.45 7.35 0.59
CA THR A 87 -4.21 7.81 -0.05
C THR A 87 -4.32 9.29 -0.42
N TRP A 88 -3.28 10.05 -0.08
CA TRP A 88 -3.05 11.43 -0.47
C TRP A 88 -2.02 11.49 -1.60
N MET A 89 -2.30 12.29 -2.63
CA MET A 89 -1.43 12.48 -3.81
C MET A 89 -1.17 13.95 -4.12
#